data_AF-A0A917KV02-F1
#
_entry.id   AF-A0A917KV02-F1
#
_cell.length_a   1.000
_cell.length_b   1.000
_cell.length_c   1.000
_cell.angle_alpha   90.00
_cell.angle_beta   90.00
_cell.angle_gamma   90.00
#
_symmetry.space_group_name_H-M   'P 1'
#
loop_
_entity.id
_entity.type
_entity.pdbx_description
1 polymer ?
#
loop_
_entity_poly.entity_id
_entity_poly.type
_entity_poly.pdbx_seq_one_letter_code
_entity_poly.pdbx_strand_id
1 'polypeptide(L)'
;MMDKEALTAWALANGWTMIAGNPSLTKPSSPKEAIVRMLLKATVVTIEAKKPAGKWEKVASEAYGKVEADPEGGLPQGLGLGNIPSLTMLMQENRDRQVFARMTGKQ
;
A
#
# COMPACT_ATOMS: atom_id res chain seq x y z
N MET A 1 -7.44 -5.39 -15.59
CA MET A 1 -8.26 -5.14 -14.38
C MET A 1 -7.66 -5.87 -13.19
N MET A 2 -7.81 -5.34 -11.97
CA MET A 2 -7.32 -5.96 -10.74
C MET A 2 -8.44 -6.12 -9.70
N ASP A 3 -8.57 -7.30 -9.13
CA ASP A 3 -9.49 -7.59 -8.02
C ASP A 3 -8.81 -7.43 -6.65
N LYS A 4 -9.53 -7.79 -5.59
CA LYS A 4 -9.07 -7.68 -4.20
C LYS A 4 -7.81 -8.51 -3.97
N GLU A 5 -7.80 -9.73 -4.46
CA GLU A 5 -6.72 -10.69 -4.29
C GLU A 5 -5.47 -10.22 -5.04
N ALA A 6 -5.62 -9.80 -6.30
CA ALA A 6 -4.55 -9.26 -7.12
C ALA A 6 -3.94 -7.98 -6.51
N LEU A 7 -4.77 -7.07 -6.01
CA LEU A 7 -4.29 -5.85 -5.33
C LEU A 7 -3.58 -6.16 -4.02
N THR A 8 -4.09 -7.12 -3.25
CA THR A 8 -3.43 -7.57 -2.02
C THR A 8 -2.07 -8.17 -2.33
N ALA A 9 -2.00 -9.07 -3.31
CA ALA A 9 -0.75 -9.70 -3.74
C ALA A 9 0.26 -8.66 -4.24
N TRP A 10 -0.17 -7.73 -5.10
CA TRP A 10 0.67 -6.63 -5.58
C TRP A 10 1.20 -5.78 -4.42
N ALA A 11 0.35 -5.40 -3.47
CA ALA A 11 0.75 -4.59 -2.32
C ALA A 11 1.85 -5.29 -1.51
N LEU A 12 1.63 -6.55 -1.15
CA LEU A 12 2.57 -7.33 -0.33
C LEU A 12 3.90 -7.58 -1.04
N ALA A 13 3.90 -7.76 -2.36
CA ALA A 13 5.12 -7.86 -3.16
C ALA A 13 5.91 -6.54 -3.18
N ASN A 14 5.23 -5.41 -3.00
CA ASN A 14 5.77 -4.06 -3.10
C ASN A 14 5.95 -3.35 -1.75
N GLY A 15 6.24 -4.11 -0.69
CA GLY A 15 6.60 -3.57 0.62
C GLY A 15 5.43 -3.16 1.50
N TRP A 16 4.19 -3.35 1.08
CA TRP A 16 3.04 -3.16 1.97
C TRP A 16 2.94 -4.31 2.98
N THR A 17 2.26 -4.09 4.09
CA THR A 17 2.01 -5.11 5.12
C THR A 17 0.57 -5.04 5.61
N MET A 18 0.02 -6.14 6.11
CA MET A 18 -1.36 -6.20 6.59
C MET A 18 -1.46 -5.57 7.98
N ILE A 19 -2.21 -4.47 8.10
CA ILE A 19 -2.54 -3.83 9.37
C ILE A 19 -4.05 -3.62 9.45
N ALA A 20 -4.66 -4.07 10.54
CA ALA A 20 -6.11 -3.98 10.76
C ALA A 20 -6.93 -4.46 9.52
N GLY A 21 -6.51 -5.57 8.91
CA GLY A 21 -7.18 -6.17 7.75
C GLY A 21 -6.92 -5.50 6.41
N ASN A 22 -6.04 -4.49 6.32
CA ASN A 22 -5.80 -3.73 5.10
C ASN A 22 -4.30 -3.69 4.74
N PRO A 23 -3.91 -3.84 3.46
CA PRO A 23 -2.55 -3.55 3.04
C PRO A 23 -2.21 -2.09 3.39
N SER A 24 -1.08 -1.89 4.05
CA SER A 24 -0.65 -0.60 4.55
C SER A 24 0.85 -0.39 4.37
N LEU A 25 1.25 0.86 4.11
CA LEU A 25 2.63 1.33 4.28
C LEU A 25 2.75 2.03 5.63
N THR A 26 3.84 1.77 6.34
CA THR A 26 4.05 2.29 7.68
C THR A 26 5.11 3.35 7.73
N LYS A 27 5.02 4.23 8.72
CA LYS A 27 6.05 5.21 9.03
C LYS A 27 7.41 4.51 9.19
N PRO A 28 8.49 4.98 8.54
CA PRO A 28 9.80 4.34 8.65
C PRO A 28 10.31 4.26 10.09
N SER A 29 10.10 5.33 10.87
CA SER A 29 10.48 5.40 12.28
C SER A 29 9.50 4.71 13.24
N SER A 30 8.35 4.24 12.76
CA SER A 30 7.34 3.55 13.58
C SER A 30 6.65 2.47 12.74
N PRO A 31 7.23 1.26 12.63
CA PRO A 31 6.78 0.22 11.70
C PRO A 31 5.45 -0.44 12.09
N LYS A 32 4.80 0.03 13.16
CA LYS A 32 3.45 -0.35 13.57
C LYS A 32 2.40 0.70 13.22
N GLU A 33 2.83 1.89 12.79
CA GLU A 33 1.95 2.99 12.45
C GLU A 33 1.74 3.07 10.93
N ALA A 34 0.56 2.66 10.46
CA ALA A 34 0.15 2.86 9.08
C ALA A 34 0.01 4.36 8.76
N ILE A 35 0.55 4.78 7.62
CA ILE A 35 0.44 6.15 7.09
C ILE A 35 -0.15 6.21 5.67
N VAL A 36 -0.17 5.10 4.95
CA VAL A 36 -0.95 4.91 3.72
C VAL A 36 -1.62 3.54 3.81
N ARG A 37 -2.89 3.42 3.41
CA ARG A 37 -3.62 2.14 3.43
C ARG A 37 -4.53 1.97 2.22
N MET A 38 -4.68 0.73 1.78
CA MET A 38 -5.63 0.26 0.78
C MET A 38 -6.85 -0.36 1.48
N LEU A 39 -7.99 0.31 1.44
CA LEU A 39 -9.25 -0.25 1.94
C LEU A 39 -9.90 -1.06 0.81
N LEU A 40 -9.90 -2.37 0.98
CA LEU A 40 -10.45 -3.31 0.02
C LEU A 40 -11.88 -3.69 0.44
N LYS A 41 -12.89 -3.03 -0.14
CA LYS A 41 -14.31 -3.31 0.10
C LYS A 41 -14.87 -4.23 -0.99
N ALA A 42 -16.17 -4.55 -0.93
CA ALA A 42 -16.81 -5.55 -1.80
C ALA A 42 -16.53 -5.34 -3.31
N THR A 43 -16.68 -4.12 -3.81
CA THR A 43 -16.54 -3.81 -5.25
C THR A 43 -15.55 -2.68 -5.56
N VAL A 44 -15.02 -2.05 -4.51
CA VAL A 44 -14.18 -0.85 -4.62
C VAL A 44 -12.95 -0.97 -3.74
N VAL A 45 -11.86 -0.37 -4.23
CA VAL A 45 -10.66 -0.08 -3.46
C VAL A 45 -10.59 1.42 -3.19
N THR A 46 -10.18 1.80 -1.98
CA THR A 46 -9.95 3.19 -1.59
C THR A 46 -8.52 3.33 -1.07
N ILE A 47 -7.79 4.32 -1.58
CA ILE A 47 -6.48 4.71 -1.04
C ILE A 47 -6.70 5.84 -0.03
N GLU A 48 -6.19 5.65 1.19
CA GLU A 48 -6.16 6.69 2.20
C GLU A 48 -4.74 6.95 2.68
N ALA A 49 -4.42 8.23 2.91
CA ALA A 49 -3.18 8.67 3.51
C ALA A 49 -3.48 9.39 4.83
N LYS A 50 -2.62 9.21 5.83
CA LYS A 50 -2.75 9.81 7.15
C LYS A 50 -2.06 11.17 7.14
N LYS A 51 -2.79 12.22 7.51
CA LYS A 51 -2.22 13.57 7.73
C LYS A 51 -1.31 13.58 8.96
N PRO A 52 -0.40 14.57 9.11
CA PRO A 52 0.42 14.74 10.31
C PRO A 52 -0.41 14.82 11.60
N ALA A 53 -1.61 15.42 11.55
CA ALA A 53 -2.56 15.48 12.67
C ALA A 53 -3.27 14.14 12.97
N GLY A 54 -2.91 13.07 12.26
CA GLY A 54 -3.41 11.71 12.48
C GLY A 54 -4.72 11.36 11.77
N LYS A 55 -5.38 12.31 11.12
CA LYS A 55 -6.62 12.10 10.36
C LYS A 55 -6.34 11.40 9.03
N TRP A 56 -7.13 10.37 8.70
CA TRP A 56 -7.14 9.74 7.38
C TRP A 56 -7.85 10.63 6.35
N GLU A 57 -7.25 10.75 5.17
CA GLU A 57 -7.82 11.43 4.01
C GLU A 57 -7.84 10.47 2.83
N LYS A 58 -8.97 10.45 2.12
CA LYS A 58 -9.12 9.70 0.88
C LYS A 58 -8.32 10.38 -0.23
N VAL A 59 -7.37 9.64 -0.80
CA VAL A 59 -6.59 10.05 -1.98
C VAL A 59 -7.34 9.70 -3.25
N ALA A 60 -7.83 8.47 -3.35
CA ALA A 60 -8.58 7.96 -4.50
C ALA A 60 -9.53 6.84 -4.08
N SER A 61 -10.53 6.56 -4.91
CA SER A 61 -11.34 5.35 -4.81
C SER A 61 -11.80 4.95 -6.19
N GLU A 62 -11.67 3.67 -6.50
CA GLU A 62 -12.01 3.15 -7.81
C GLU A 62 -12.61 1.74 -7.70
N ALA A 63 -13.50 1.39 -8.63
CA ALA A 63 -14.01 0.03 -8.75
C ALA A 63 -12.91 -0.91 -9.24
N TYR A 64 -12.86 -2.14 -8.72
CA TYR A 64 -11.85 -3.14 -9.14
C TYR A 64 -11.77 -3.33 -10.66
N GLY A 65 -12.93 -3.34 -11.33
CA GLY A 65 -13.02 -3.46 -12.79
C GLY A 65 -12.37 -2.33 -13.58
N LYS A 66 -12.01 -1.22 -12.93
CA LYS A 66 -11.37 -0.05 -13.53
C LYS A 66 -9.92 0.17 -13.08
N VAL A 67 -9.42 -0.66 -12.17
CA VAL A 67 -8.01 -0.61 -11.74
C VAL A 67 -7.17 -1.44 -12.70
N GLU A 68 -6.17 -0.83 -13.31
CA GLU A 68 -5.30 -1.50 -14.28
C GLU A 68 -3.91 -1.75 -13.68
N ALA A 69 -3.41 -2.97 -13.86
CA ALA A 69 -2.04 -3.28 -13.49
C ALA A 69 -1.09 -2.56 -14.44
N ASP A 70 0.02 -2.07 -13.91
CA ASP A 70 1.10 -1.56 -14.74
C ASP A 70 1.81 -2.74 -15.47
N PRO A 71 2.07 -2.64 -16.79
CA PRO A 71 2.69 -3.73 -17.56
C PRO A 71 4.09 -4.14 -17.07
N GLU A 72 4.81 -3.22 -16.43
CA GLU A 72 6.16 -3.45 -15.90
C GLU A 72 6.13 -3.79 -14.40
N GLY A 73 4.94 -3.98 -13.81
CA GLY A 73 4.77 -4.27 -12.39
C GLY A 73 4.87 -3.03 -11.49
N GLY A 74 4.83 -1.83 -12.07
CA GLY A 74 4.79 -0.55 -11.36
C GLY A 74 3.49 -0.28 -10.59
N LEU A 75 3.16 1.00 -10.42
CA LEU A 75 1.98 1.43 -9.67
C LEU A 75 0.70 1.16 -10.47
N PRO A 76 -0.33 0.48 -9.90
CA PRO A 76 -1.61 0.32 -10.54
C PRO A 76 -2.24 1.68 -10.88
N GLN A 77 -2.83 1.76 -12.06
CA GLN A 77 -3.49 2.96 -12.55
C GLN A 77 -4.90 3.11 -11.94
N GLY A 78 -5.42 4.34 -11.91
CA GLY A 78 -6.73 4.65 -11.31
C GLY A 78 -6.75 4.81 -9.79
N LEU A 79 -5.65 4.49 -9.09
CA LEU A 79 -5.57 4.55 -7.62
C LEU A 79 -4.94 5.85 -7.08
N GLY A 80 -4.55 6.79 -7.93
CA GLY A 80 -3.93 8.05 -7.50
C GLY A 80 -2.63 7.86 -6.70
N LEU A 81 -1.98 6.69 -6.79
CA LEU A 81 -0.75 6.38 -6.06
C LEU A 81 0.40 7.33 -6.46
N GLY A 82 0.48 7.72 -7.73
CA GLY A 82 1.43 8.72 -8.22
C GLY A 82 1.23 10.13 -7.63
N ASN A 83 0.06 10.41 -7.04
CA ASN A 83 -0.21 11.71 -6.40
C ASN A 83 0.23 11.75 -4.93
N ILE A 84 0.66 10.62 -4.35
CA ILE A 84 1.15 10.57 -2.98
C ILE A 84 2.65 10.90 -3.00
N PRO A 85 3.08 12.01 -2.38
CA PRO A 85 4.48 12.40 -2.37
C PRO A 85 5.34 11.29 -1.77
N SER A 86 6.45 10.97 -2.45
CA SER A 86 7.46 10.00 -2.00
C SER A 86 6.92 8.58 -1.74
N LEU A 87 5.77 8.19 -2.32
CA LEU A 87 5.19 6.86 -2.10
C LEU A 87 6.14 5.73 -2.48
N THR A 88 6.81 5.82 -3.63
CA THR A 88 7.73 4.78 -4.11
C THR A 88 8.93 4.62 -3.18
N MET A 89 9.45 5.71 -2.63
CA MET A 89 10.49 5.69 -1.60
C MET A 89 9.98 5.00 -0.32
N LEU A 90 8.77 5.33 0.12
CA LEU A 90 8.14 4.68 1.28
C LEU A 90 7.93 3.18 1.07
N MET A 91 7.51 2.75 -0.13
CA MET A 91 7.38 1.34 -0.52
C MET A 91 8.73 0.62 -0.43
N GLN A 92 9.79 1.25 -0.95
CA GLN A 92 11.14 0.72 -0.90
C GLN A 92 11.64 0.58 0.55
N GLU A 93 11.53 1.61 1.37
CA GLU A 93 11.92 1.58 2.79
C GLU A 93 11.19 0.48 3.57
N ASN A 94 9.89 0.30 3.30
CA ASN A 94 9.11 -0.76 3.94
C ASN A 94 9.56 -2.15 3.45
N ARG A 95 9.83 -2.31 2.15
CA ARG A 95 10.34 -3.56 1.57
C ARG A 95 11.70 -3.93 2.14
N ASP A 96 12.64 -2.99 2.19
CA ASP A 96 13.98 -3.20 2.73
C ASP A 96 13.91 -3.65 4.18
N ARG A 97 13.12 -2.97 5.00
CA ARG A 97 12.88 -3.37 6.39
C ARG A 97 12.34 -4.80 6.51
N GLN A 98 11.41 -5.21 5.65
CA GLN A 98 10.88 -6.57 5.65
C GLN A 98 11.96 -7.61 5.28
N VAL A 99 12.81 -7.29 4.31
CA VAL A 99 13.95 -8.15 3.93
C VAL A 99 14.93 -8.30 5.09
N PHE A 100 15.34 -7.20 5.71
CA PHE A 100 16.24 -7.24 6.86
C PHE A 100 15.64 -7.99 8.05
N ALA A 101 14.36 -7.79 8.36
CA ALA A 101 13.67 -8.53 9.42
C ALA A 101 13.63 -10.04 9.17
N ARG A 102 13.55 -10.48 7.91
CA ARG A 102 13.62 -11.91 7.54
C ARG A 102 15.03 -12.48 7.66
N MET A 103 16.06 -11.67 7.45
CA MET A 103 17.45 -12.07 7.62
C MET A 103 17.82 -12.20 9.10
N THR A 104 17.34 -11.31 9.96
CA THR A 104 17.63 -11.32 11.41
C THR A 104 16.68 -12.18 12.24
N GLY A 105 15.47 -12.47 11.73
CA GLY A 105 14.47 -13.31 12.40
C GLY A 105 14.70 -14.83 12.26
N LYS A 106 15.81 -15.26 11.64
CA LYS A 106 16.29 -16.65 11.71
C LYS A 106 17.35 -16.78 12.81
N GLN A 107 16.92 -16.89 14.06
CA GLN A 107 17.64 -17.58 15.13
C GLN A 107 16.67 -18.45 15.92
#